data_AF-A0A5C2RX74-F1
#
_entry.id   AF-A0A5C2RX74-F1
#
_cell.length_a   1.000
_cell.length_b   1.000
_cell.length_c   1.000
_cell.angle_alpha   90.00
_cell.angle_beta   90.00
_cell.angle_gamma   90.00
#
_symmetry.space_group_name_H-M   'P 1'
#
loop_
_entity.id
_entity.type
_entity.pdbx_description
1 polymer ?
#
loop_
_entity_poly.entity_id
_entity_poly.type
_entity_poly.pdbx_seq_one_letter_code
_entity_poly.pdbx_strand_id
1 'polypeptide(L)'
;MPGVKTPHVLCDTYEAASQAVTELSSSSVLLVDCEGRNIGVPGGALSIITVGDWTASRIFLFDVLALPDKSHPLLAPLLSLLRRTDITKIVWDGRADFFEMVEAYGVQMEGVLDLQLVEVAQRGRRKNKGWRQGHTADYFKRMKDELRDDPDALEGIHRLYGLDHCAGLYGVVGKGGGKNHDVVAMHAQDRTEMWMRRPLPPALLEYAAHDIELIAKVFARFQKKGQYLDHLEALKEMSARYMEVYPTRELRAKHAQLDLCKFVPLEVLTPPQDGAPRFECARCGRVLSLLCFSTAAAGVKTAESGDAASSAKPEPQVGEQGDRVVEQRLTLCRLCHLIARRNSEEVLGEWVPISA
;
A
#
# COMPACT_ATOMS: atom_id res chain seq x y z
N MET A 1 -27.54 -1.39 -19.21
CA MET A 1 -28.64 -0.99 -18.31
C MET A 1 -28.09 0.11 -17.41
N PRO A 2 -28.83 1.20 -17.16
CA PRO A 2 -28.47 2.10 -16.06
C PRO A 2 -28.38 1.25 -14.79
N GLY A 3 -27.25 1.36 -14.09
CA GLY A 3 -26.87 0.46 -13.01
C GLY A 3 -27.94 0.45 -11.93
N VAL A 4 -28.44 -0.74 -11.59
CA VAL A 4 -29.25 -0.93 -10.39
C VAL A 4 -28.38 -0.50 -9.22
N LYS A 5 -28.78 0.58 -8.53
CA LYS A 5 -28.07 1.08 -7.34
C LYS A 5 -28.14 -0.01 -6.28
N THR A 6 -26.99 -0.44 -5.77
CA THR A 6 -26.96 -1.38 -4.65
C THR A 6 -27.52 -0.67 -3.42
N PRO A 7 -28.53 -1.26 -2.74
CA PRO A 7 -29.05 -0.69 -1.52
C PRO A 7 -27.95 -0.60 -0.46
N HIS A 8 -27.83 0.56 0.17
CA HIS A 8 -26.96 0.77 1.31
C HIS A 8 -27.76 1.39 2.47
N VAL A 9 -27.32 1.13 3.70
CA VAL A 9 -27.97 1.63 4.92
C VAL A 9 -27.00 2.52 5.67
N LEU A 10 -27.38 3.79 5.88
CA LEU A 10 -26.65 4.70 6.77
C LEU A 10 -26.99 4.34 8.23
N CYS A 11 -25.96 4.07 9.02
CA CYS A 11 -26.02 3.81 10.45
C CYS A 11 -25.52 5.05 11.19
N ASP A 12 -26.41 6.00 11.43
CA ASP A 12 -26.16 7.26 12.15
C ASP A 12 -26.74 7.27 13.59
N THR A 13 -27.18 6.11 14.05
CA THR A 13 -27.61 5.86 15.43
C THR A 13 -26.99 4.57 15.94
N TYR A 14 -26.82 4.45 17.26
CA TYR A 14 -26.23 3.27 17.87
C TYR A 14 -27.10 2.01 17.66
N GLU A 15 -28.42 2.17 17.64
CA GLU A 15 -29.38 1.10 17.36
C GLU A 15 -29.24 0.59 15.93
N ALA A 16 -29.18 1.49 14.95
CA ALA A 16 -28.94 1.11 13.55
C ALA A 16 -27.59 0.40 13.39
N ALA A 17 -26.54 0.90 14.05
CA ALA A 17 -25.23 0.27 14.04
C ALA A 17 -25.27 -1.16 14.62
N SER A 18 -25.94 -1.36 15.76
CA SER A 18 -26.09 -2.68 16.38
C SER A 18 -26.92 -3.64 15.50
N GLN A 19 -27.95 -3.14 14.83
CA GLN A 19 -28.76 -3.93 13.90
C GLN A 19 -27.92 -4.37 12.68
N ALA A 20 -27.17 -3.46 12.08
CA ALA A 20 -26.27 -3.75 10.97
C ALA A 20 -25.25 -4.86 11.33
N VAL A 21 -24.67 -4.79 12.54
CA VAL A 21 -23.71 -5.80 13.01
C VAL A 21 -24.36 -7.18 13.15
N THR A 22 -25.63 -7.27 13.53
CA THR A 22 -26.35 -8.55 13.61
C THR A 22 -26.37 -9.24 12.25
N GLU A 23 -26.57 -8.48 11.17
CA GLU A 23 -26.57 -9.01 9.81
C GLU A 23 -25.16 -9.36 9.34
N LEU A 24 -24.19 -8.47 9.56
CA LEU A 24 -22.79 -8.67 9.17
C LEU A 24 -22.14 -9.86 9.89
N SER A 25 -22.55 -10.17 11.12
CA SER A 25 -22.01 -11.27 11.93
C SER A 25 -22.29 -12.66 11.34
N SER A 26 -23.20 -12.76 10.37
CA SER A 26 -23.46 -14.01 9.64
C SER A 26 -22.41 -14.34 8.58
N SER A 27 -21.54 -13.39 8.23
CA SER A 27 -20.50 -13.55 7.21
C SER A 27 -19.13 -13.80 7.84
N SER A 28 -18.40 -14.79 7.31
CA SER A 28 -16.98 -15.01 7.66
C SER A 28 -16.02 -14.10 6.88
N VAL A 29 -16.55 -13.31 5.94
CA VAL A 29 -15.80 -12.39 5.10
C VAL A 29 -16.54 -11.06 5.01
N LEU A 30 -15.86 -9.98 5.34
CA LEU A 30 -16.39 -8.62 5.29
C LEU A 30 -15.55 -7.79 4.33
N LEU A 31 -16.19 -6.88 3.62
CA LEU A 31 -15.52 -5.86 2.81
C LEU A 31 -15.49 -4.58 3.62
N VAL A 32 -14.34 -3.90 3.70
CA VAL A 32 -14.18 -2.70 4.51
C VAL A 32 -13.46 -1.62 3.71
N ASP A 33 -13.96 -0.39 3.81
CA ASP A 33 -13.37 0.81 3.24
C ASP A 33 -13.75 2.02 4.12
N CYS A 34 -12.89 3.05 4.17
CA CYS A 34 -13.08 4.20 5.05
C CYS A 34 -13.00 5.52 4.29
N GLU A 35 -13.82 6.48 4.71
CA GLU A 35 -13.86 7.82 4.13
C GLU A 35 -13.77 8.90 5.18
N GLY A 36 -13.17 10.02 4.82
CA GLY A 36 -12.87 11.06 5.79
C GLY A 36 -12.02 12.21 5.25
N ARG A 37 -11.72 13.14 6.14
CA ARG A 37 -10.82 14.24 5.83
C ARG A 37 -9.39 13.77 5.98
N ASN A 38 -8.59 13.91 4.91
CA ASN A 38 -7.13 13.75 4.96
C ASN A 38 -6.68 12.49 5.74
N ILE A 39 -7.35 11.35 5.54
CA ILE A 39 -7.11 10.10 6.27
C ILE A 39 -5.62 9.74 6.22
N GLY A 40 -5.05 9.45 7.39
CA GLY A 40 -3.68 8.98 7.59
C GLY A 40 -2.60 10.05 7.45
N VAL A 41 -2.92 11.35 7.40
CA VAL A 41 -1.92 12.44 7.50
C VAL A 41 -2.31 13.41 8.63
N PRO A 42 -1.41 14.33 9.06
CA PRO A 42 -1.71 15.26 10.15
C PRO A 42 -3.00 16.07 9.88
N GLY A 43 -3.86 16.17 10.89
CA GLY A 43 -5.20 16.77 10.76
C GLY A 43 -6.27 15.85 10.17
N GLY A 44 -5.92 14.59 9.87
CA GLY A 44 -6.82 13.55 9.40
C GLY A 44 -7.95 13.25 10.39
N ALA A 45 -9.12 12.89 9.85
CA ALA A 45 -10.27 12.47 10.64
C ALA A 45 -11.12 11.48 9.86
N LEU A 46 -11.44 10.35 10.49
CA LEU A 46 -12.41 9.37 10.01
C LEU A 46 -13.82 9.94 10.06
N SER A 47 -14.62 9.68 9.03
CA SER A 47 -16.01 10.14 8.93
C SER A 47 -16.99 9.00 8.71
N ILE A 48 -16.68 8.09 7.80
CA ILE A 48 -17.53 6.94 7.47
C ILE A 48 -16.67 5.68 7.47
N ILE A 49 -17.19 4.62 8.09
CA ILE A 49 -16.71 3.25 7.89
C ILE A 49 -17.76 2.54 7.05
N THR A 50 -17.40 2.05 5.88
CA THR A 50 -18.31 1.27 5.05
C THR A 50 -17.97 -0.20 5.19
N VAL A 51 -18.97 -1.02 5.55
CA VAL A 51 -18.82 -2.46 5.68
C VAL A 51 -19.86 -3.18 4.84
N GLY A 52 -19.41 -4.09 3.98
CA GLY A 52 -20.27 -4.96 3.20
C GLY A 52 -20.08 -6.45 3.52
N ASP A 53 -21.08 -7.25 3.18
CA ASP A 53 -20.85 -8.70 3.03
C ASP A 53 -19.91 -9.00 1.84
N TRP A 54 -19.43 -10.25 1.73
CA TRP A 54 -18.45 -10.65 0.72
C TRP A 54 -18.90 -10.46 -0.74
N THR A 55 -20.21 -10.32 -0.99
CA THR A 55 -20.79 -10.04 -2.32
C THR A 55 -21.17 -8.58 -2.52
N ALA A 56 -21.03 -7.74 -1.49
CA ALA A 56 -21.63 -6.42 -1.41
C ALA A 56 -23.16 -6.44 -1.62
N SER A 57 -23.87 -7.51 -1.22
CA SER A 57 -25.34 -7.56 -1.34
C SER A 57 -26.04 -6.75 -0.24
N ARG A 58 -25.36 -6.61 0.90
CA ARG A 58 -25.71 -5.71 2.00
C ARG A 58 -24.51 -4.83 2.31
N ILE A 59 -24.73 -3.52 2.34
CA ILE A 59 -23.71 -2.51 2.60
C ILE A 59 -24.22 -1.56 3.69
N PHE A 60 -23.42 -1.35 4.72
CA PHE A 60 -23.72 -0.46 5.84
C PHE A 60 -22.65 0.61 5.94
N LEU A 61 -23.07 1.87 6.07
CA LEU A 61 -22.19 3.03 6.25
C LEU A 61 -22.35 3.50 7.69
N PHE A 62 -21.34 3.29 8.52
CA PHE A 62 -21.33 3.72 9.91
C PHE A 62 -20.83 5.16 9.99
N ASP A 63 -21.70 6.06 10.45
CA ASP A 63 -21.39 7.48 10.60
C ASP A 63 -20.59 7.72 11.88
N VAL A 64 -19.27 7.86 11.75
CA VAL A 64 -18.34 8.00 12.87
C VAL A 64 -18.62 9.28 13.67
N LEU A 65 -19.12 10.33 13.02
CA LEU A 65 -19.45 11.59 13.70
C LEU A 65 -20.74 11.51 14.49
N ALA A 66 -21.67 10.66 14.07
CA ALA A 66 -22.91 10.37 14.80
C ALA A 66 -22.71 9.29 15.88
N LEU A 67 -21.64 8.50 15.79
CA LEU A 67 -21.28 7.41 16.71
C LEU A 67 -19.97 7.69 17.48
N PRO A 68 -19.82 8.84 18.20
CA PRO A 68 -18.54 9.25 18.77
C PRO A 68 -18.12 8.48 20.03
N ASP A 69 -19.07 7.90 20.77
CA ASP A 69 -18.77 7.19 22.01
C ASP A 69 -18.33 5.75 21.72
N LYS A 70 -17.01 5.57 21.63
CA LYS A 70 -16.38 4.25 21.45
C LYS A 70 -16.66 3.26 22.58
N SER A 71 -17.16 3.72 23.73
CA SER A 71 -17.53 2.87 24.87
C SER A 71 -19.01 2.48 24.88
N HIS A 72 -19.81 2.99 23.92
CA HIS A 72 -21.23 2.73 23.86
C HIS A 72 -21.51 1.22 23.65
N PRO A 73 -22.37 0.58 24.47
CA PRO A 73 -22.57 -0.87 24.45
C PRO A 73 -23.13 -1.39 23.13
N LEU A 74 -23.93 -0.59 22.41
CA LEU A 74 -24.46 -0.96 21.09
C LEU A 74 -23.44 -0.79 19.95
N LEU A 75 -22.33 -0.08 20.16
CA LEU A 75 -21.23 0.03 19.19
C LEU A 75 -20.19 -1.07 19.40
N ALA A 76 -20.01 -1.55 20.63
CA ALA A 76 -19.04 -2.57 20.99
C ALA A 76 -19.07 -3.84 20.10
N PRO A 77 -20.24 -4.34 19.63
CA PRO A 77 -20.29 -5.45 18.68
C PRO A 77 -19.57 -5.17 17.36
N LEU A 78 -19.71 -3.98 16.77
CA LEU A 78 -18.99 -3.60 15.54
C LEU A 78 -17.48 -3.64 15.77
N LEU A 79 -17.02 -2.98 16.83
CA LEU A 79 -15.60 -2.90 17.16
C LEU A 79 -15.01 -4.28 17.47
N SER A 80 -15.80 -5.17 18.06
CA SER A 80 -15.40 -6.56 18.33
C SER A 80 -15.34 -7.38 17.03
N LEU A 81 -16.31 -7.21 16.13
CA LEU A 81 -16.35 -7.87 14.82
C LEU A 81 -15.09 -7.56 13.99
N LEU A 82 -14.62 -6.32 14.02
CA LEU A 82 -13.44 -5.88 13.28
C LEU A 82 -12.12 -6.44 13.84
N ARG A 83 -12.07 -6.80 15.13
CA ARG A 83 -10.90 -7.43 15.78
C ARG A 83 -10.82 -8.96 15.60
N ARG A 84 -11.89 -9.60 15.13
CA ARG A 84 -11.96 -11.07 15.03
C ARG A 84 -11.05 -11.64 13.95
N THR A 85 -10.05 -12.45 14.29
CA THR A 85 -9.15 -13.10 13.33
C THR A 85 -9.82 -14.17 12.46
N ASP A 86 -10.90 -14.77 12.96
CA ASP A 86 -11.69 -15.78 12.25
C ASP A 86 -12.59 -15.19 11.16
N ILE A 87 -12.81 -13.86 11.17
CA ILE A 87 -13.48 -13.13 10.10
C ILE A 87 -12.44 -12.43 9.24
N THR A 88 -12.45 -12.70 7.95
CA THR A 88 -11.53 -12.03 7.01
C THR A 88 -12.08 -10.66 6.62
N LYS A 89 -11.33 -9.58 6.88
CA LYS A 89 -11.67 -8.24 6.38
C LYS A 89 -10.90 -7.97 5.09
N ILE A 90 -11.62 -7.84 3.99
CA ILE A 90 -11.08 -7.56 2.68
C ILE A 90 -11.07 -6.06 2.47
N VAL A 91 -9.90 -5.52 2.14
CA VAL A 91 -9.67 -4.09 1.92
C VAL A 91 -8.92 -3.88 0.60
N TRP A 92 -8.87 -2.62 0.15
CA TRP A 92 -7.96 -2.19 -0.90
C TRP A 92 -7.09 -1.04 -0.40
N ASP A 93 -5.80 -1.29 -0.20
CA ASP A 93 -4.86 -0.30 0.35
C ASP A 93 -5.27 0.25 1.72
N GLY A 94 -5.51 -0.66 2.67
CA GLY A 94 -6.07 -0.32 3.99
C GLY A 94 -5.14 0.47 4.94
N ARG A 95 -3.94 0.88 4.49
CA ARG A 95 -2.90 1.49 5.34
C ARG A 95 -3.39 2.73 6.08
N ALA A 96 -4.18 3.55 5.40
CA ALA A 96 -4.70 4.80 5.97
C ALA A 96 -5.92 4.53 6.87
N ASP A 97 -6.81 3.63 6.41
CA ASP A 97 -8.02 3.22 7.13
C ASP A 97 -7.67 2.60 8.49
N PHE A 98 -6.69 1.69 8.49
CA PHE A 98 -6.22 1.01 9.69
C PHE A 98 -5.73 2.00 10.75
N PHE A 99 -4.95 2.99 10.32
CA PHE A 99 -4.45 4.04 11.21
C PHE A 99 -5.61 4.84 11.81
N GLU A 100 -6.55 5.30 10.97
CA GLU A 100 -7.69 6.10 11.43
C GLU A 100 -8.67 5.33 12.31
N MET A 101 -8.80 4.02 12.12
CA MET A 101 -9.60 3.14 12.99
C MET A 101 -9.03 3.03 14.41
N VAL A 102 -7.70 2.97 14.53
CA VAL A 102 -7.01 3.01 15.83
C VAL A 102 -7.21 4.37 16.50
N GLU A 103 -7.05 5.47 15.76
CA GLU A 103 -7.22 6.82 16.32
C GLU A 103 -8.66 7.09 16.76
N ALA A 104 -9.65 6.78 15.92
CA ALA A 104 -11.05 7.08 16.19
C ALA A 104 -11.64 6.18 17.28
N TYR A 105 -11.36 4.87 17.23
CA TYR A 105 -12.05 3.88 18.07
C TYR A 105 -11.15 3.01 18.92
N GLY A 106 -9.82 3.13 18.81
CA GLY A 106 -8.87 2.23 19.49
C GLY A 106 -8.99 0.79 18.98
N VAL A 107 -9.39 0.61 17.72
CA VAL A 107 -9.54 -0.71 17.10
C VAL A 107 -8.36 -1.00 16.19
N GLN A 108 -7.55 -1.98 16.58
CA GLN A 108 -6.65 -2.66 15.67
C GLN A 108 -7.45 -3.72 14.92
N MET A 109 -7.69 -3.53 13.63
CA MET A 109 -8.36 -4.57 12.84
C MET A 109 -7.42 -5.78 12.71
N GLU A 110 -7.95 -7.00 12.74
CA GLU A 110 -7.14 -8.21 12.58
C GLU A 110 -7.70 -9.09 11.46
N GLY A 111 -7.00 -10.12 10.97
CA GLY A 111 -7.51 -10.97 9.89
C GLY A 111 -7.77 -10.22 8.58
N VAL A 112 -6.96 -9.20 8.28
CA VAL A 112 -7.09 -8.37 7.08
C VAL A 112 -6.46 -9.05 5.86
N LEU A 113 -7.14 -8.99 4.72
CA LEU A 113 -6.63 -9.36 3.39
C LEU A 113 -6.71 -8.15 2.47
N ASP A 114 -5.56 -7.59 2.10
CA ASP A 114 -5.46 -6.46 1.18
C ASP A 114 -5.34 -6.95 -0.27
N LEU A 115 -6.38 -6.70 -1.08
CA LEU A 115 -6.43 -7.16 -2.47
C LEU A 115 -5.40 -6.46 -3.37
N GLN A 116 -4.91 -5.28 -3.00
CA GLN A 116 -3.85 -4.60 -3.74
C GLN A 116 -2.54 -5.40 -3.64
N LEU A 117 -2.25 -6.00 -2.48
CA LEU A 117 -1.10 -6.89 -2.33
C LEU A 117 -1.31 -8.25 -3.00
N VAL A 118 -2.54 -8.79 -2.99
CA VAL A 118 -2.87 -9.99 -3.77
C VAL A 118 -2.58 -9.74 -5.26
N GLU A 119 -2.97 -8.58 -5.80
CA GLU A 119 -2.64 -8.19 -7.17
C GLU A 119 -1.13 -8.21 -7.40
N VAL A 120 -0.36 -7.56 -6.52
CA VAL A 120 1.10 -7.45 -6.66
C VAL A 120 1.77 -8.82 -6.65
N ALA A 121 1.39 -9.69 -5.70
CA ALA A 121 1.94 -11.03 -5.55
C ALA A 121 1.70 -11.86 -6.82
N GLN A 122 0.50 -11.77 -7.40
CA GLN A 122 0.11 -12.57 -8.55
C GLN A 122 0.65 -12.02 -9.87
N ARG A 123 0.80 -10.70 -9.98
CA ARG A 123 1.52 -10.05 -11.08
C ARG A 123 2.95 -10.57 -11.19
N GLY A 124 3.59 -10.89 -10.07
CA GLY A 124 4.92 -11.51 -10.05
C GLY A 124 4.98 -12.96 -10.55
N ARG A 125 3.88 -13.71 -10.50
CA ARG A 125 3.80 -15.13 -10.90
C ARG A 125 3.52 -15.34 -12.40
N ARG A 126 3.09 -14.29 -13.12
CA ARG A 126 2.80 -14.40 -14.56
C ARG A 126 4.09 -14.67 -15.34
N LYS A 127 4.05 -15.64 -16.27
CA LYS A 127 5.18 -16.06 -17.12
C LYS A 127 5.83 -14.89 -17.91
N ASN A 128 5.12 -13.78 -18.12
CA ASN A 128 5.67 -12.56 -18.67
C ASN A 128 6.27 -11.67 -17.57
N LYS A 129 7.48 -12.00 -17.10
CA LYS A 129 8.26 -11.18 -16.14
C LYS A 129 8.30 -9.69 -16.53
N GLY A 130 8.29 -9.40 -17.84
CA GLY A 130 8.29 -8.04 -18.39
C GLY A 130 7.09 -7.17 -18.04
N TRP A 131 5.93 -7.71 -17.65
CA TRP A 131 4.77 -6.87 -17.31
C TRP A 131 4.88 -6.22 -15.91
N ARG A 132 5.42 -6.95 -14.93
CA ARG A 132 5.73 -6.41 -13.58
C ARG A 132 6.81 -5.34 -13.65
N GLN A 133 7.91 -5.66 -14.33
CA GLN A 133 8.99 -4.71 -14.57
C GLN A 133 8.50 -3.54 -15.40
N GLY A 134 7.70 -3.76 -16.44
CA GLY A 134 7.13 -2.69 -17.28
C GLY A 134 6.33 -1.67 -16.48
N HIS A 135 5.33 -2.09 -15.69
CA HIS A 135 4.53 -1.14 -14.92
C HIS A 135 5.34 -0.31 -13.92
N THR A 136 6.32 -0.93 -13.27
CA THR A 136 7.21 -0.26 -12.31
C THR A 136 8.21 0.64 -13.04
N ALA A 137 8.84 0.15 -14.11
CA ALA A 137 9.80 0.88 -14.94
C ALA A 137 9.16 2.07 -15.66
N ASP A 138 7.88 2.01 -16.02
CA ASP A 138 7.16 3.14 -16.64
C ASP A 138 7.09 4.36 -15.71
N TYR A 139 7.14 4.16 -14.39
CA TYR A 139 7.27 5.28 -13.44
C TYR A 139 8.67 5.91 -13.52
N PHE A 140 9.69 5.11 -13.78
CA PHE A 140 11.10 5.50 -13.96
C PHE A 140 11.47 5.69 -15.43
N LYS A 141 10.52 6.07 -16.31
CA LYS A 141 10.72 6.10 -17.78
C LYS A 141 11.96 6.87 -18.27
N ARG A 142 12.43 7.87 -17.51
CA ARG A 142 13.66 8.65 -17.83
C ARG A 142 14.95 7.84 -17.66
N MET A 143 14.88 6.77 -16.86
CA MET A 143 15.99 5.87 -16.52
C MET A 143 15.78 4.50 -17.17
N LYS A 144 14.88 4.39 -18.16
CA LYS A 144 14.41 3.10 -18.68
C LYS A 144 15.50 2.29 -19.35
N ASP A 145 16.46 2.95 -19.99
CA ASP A 145 17.57 2.27 -20.66
C ASP A 145 18.56 1.72 -19.63
N GLU A 146 18.94 2.51 -18.62
CA GLU A 146 19.76 2.02 -17.49
C GLU A 146 19.10 0.85 -16.74
N LEU A 147 17.80 0.94 -16.45
CA LEU A 147 17.04 -0.11 -15.77
C LEU A 147 16.81 -1.35 -16.66
N ARG A 148 17.04 -1.23 -17.96
CA ARG A 148 17.05 -2.38 -18.88
C ARG A 148 18.38 -3.13 -18.79
N ASP A 149 19.47 -2.39 -18.62
CA ASP A 149 20.82 -2.93 -18.50
C ASP A 149 21.08 -3.55 -17.12
N ASP A 150 20.42 -3.03 -16.07
CA ASP A 150 20.36 -3.62 -14.72
C ASP A 150 18.91 -3.94 -14.30
N PRO A 151 18.36 -5.10 -14.70
CA PRO A 151 17.01 -5.50 -14.33
C PRO A 151 16.86 -5.81 -12.83
N ASP A 152 17.96 -6.12 -12.14
CA ASP A 152 17.98 -6.42 -10.72
C ASP A 152 17.80 -5.15 -9.89
N ALA A 153 18.06 -3.96 -10.45
CA ALA A 153 17.79 -2.65 -9.84
C ALA A 153 16.34 -2.50 -9.33
N LEU A 154 15.36 -3.13 -9.98
CA LEU A 154 13.95 -3.11 -9.59
C LEU A 154 13.51 -4.34 -8.79
N GLU A 155 14.42 -5.25 -8.44
CA GLU A 155 14.09 -6.39 -7.60
C GLU A 155 13.49 -5.93 -6.26
N GLY A 156 12.39 -6.57 -5.86
CA GLY A 156 11.64 -6.20 -4.65
C GLY A 156 10.93 -4.84 -4.70
N ILE A 157 11.00 -4.10 -5.81
CA ILE A 157 10.32 -2.81 -5.99
C ILE A 157 9.09 -3.01 -6.85
N HIS A 158 7.92 -2.64 -6.32
CA HIS A 158 6.64 -2.86 -6.97
C HIS A 158 5.78 -1.62 -6.89
N ARG A 159 5.42 -1.09 -8.06
CA ARG A 159 4.43 -0.01 -8.14
C ARG A 159 3.00 -0.55 -7.98
N LEU A 160 2.18 0.15 -7.21
CA LEU A 160 0.81 -0.20 -6.89
C LEU A 160 -0.17 0.29 -7.98
N TYR A 161 -1.28 -0.44 -8.13
CA TYR A 161 -2.46 0.06 -8.86
C TYR A 161 -3.46 0.67 -7.89
N GLY A 162 -4.17 1.72 -8.32
CA GLY A 162 -5.42 2.13 -7.68
C GLY A 162 -6.55 1.15 -7.99
N LEU A 163 -7.59 1.15 -7.14
CA LEU A 163 -8.73 0.23 -7.23
C LEU A 163 -9.40 0.26 -8.61
N ASP A 164 -9.76 1.45 -9.11
CA ASP A 164 -10.39 1.61 -10.43
C ASP A 164 -9.56 1.05 -11.57
N HIS A 165 -8.26 1.34 -11.56
CA HIS A 165 -7.35 0.86 -12.60
C HIS A 165 -7.25 -0.66 -12.55
N CYS A 166 -7.14 -1.25 -11.36
CA CYS A 166 -7.17 -2.70 -11.20
C CYS A 166 -8.50 -3.27 -11.70
N ALA A 167 -9.64 -2.71 -11.28
CA ALA A 167 -10.95 -3.15 -11.70
C ALA A 167 -11.09 -3.13 -13.25
N GLY A 168 -10.58 -2.09 -13.91
CA GLY A 168 -10.52 -1.98 -15.36
C GLY A 168 -9.61 -3.03 -16.01
N LEU A 169 -8.40 -3.23 -15.48
CA LEU A 169 -7.44 -4.24 -15.96
C LEU A 169 -7.99 -5.67 -15.89
N TYR A 170 -8.76 -5.96 -14.83
CA TYR A 170 -9.42 -7.24 -14.68
C TYR A 170 -10.78 -7.28 -15.39
N GLY A 171 -11.23 -6.20 -16.04
CA GLY A 171 -12.49 -6.17 -16.78
C GLY A 171 -13.69 -6.52 -15.89
N VAL A 172 -13.67 -6.06 -14.64
CA VAL A 172 -14.81 -6.17 -13.71
C VAL A 172 -15.68 -4.90 -13.70
N VAL A 173 -15.20 -3.84 -14.35
CA VAL A 173 -15.95 -2.63 -14.68
C VAL A 173 -15.87 -2.35 -16.18
N GLY A 174 -16.95 -1.81 -16.75
CA GLY A 174 -16.99 -1.37 -18.16
C GLY A 174 -16.26 -0.05 -18.38
N LYS A 175 -16.10 0.37 -19.65
CA LYS A 175 -15.64 1.73 -19.98
C LYS A 175 -16.65 2.74 -19.38
N GLY A 176 -16.20 3.57 -18.43
CA GLY A 176 -17.04 4.52 -17.70
C GLY A 176 -17.75 3.95 -16.46
N GLY A 177 -17.41 2.73 -16.02
CA GLY A 177 -17.93 2.12 -14.79
C GLY A 177 -17.00 2.23 -13.58
N GLY A 178 -16.04 3.17 -13.62
CA GLY A 178 -15.23 3.52 -12.44
C GLY A 178 -15.96 4.50 -11.52
N LYS A 179 -15.27 4.94 -10.47
CA LYS A 179 -15.79 5.94 -9.50
C LYS A 179 -16.44 7.15 -10.19
N ASN A 180 -17.47 7.71 -9.53
CA ASN A 180 -18.15 8.92 -9.98
C ASN A 180 -17.14 10.05 -10.25
N HIS A 181 -17.05 10.48 -11.51
CA HIS A 181 -16.07 11.47 -11.96
C HIS A 181 -16.13 12.79 -11.18
N ASP A 182 -17.32 13.19 -10.70
CA ASP A 182 -17.47 14.41 -9.92
C ASP A 182 -16.82 14.28 -8.54
N VAL A 183 -16.96 13.12 -7.89
CA VAL A 183 -16.33 12.85 -6.59
C VAL A 183 -14.82 12.66 -6.74
N VAL A 184 -14.37 11.99 -7.82
CA VAL A 184 -12.95 11.88 -8.16
C VAL A 184 -12.33 13.27 -8.42
N ALA A 185 -13.02 14.13 -9.16
CA ALA A 185 -12.59 15.51 -9.39
C ALA A 185 -12.61 16.36 -8.10
N MET A 186 -13.51 16.06 -7.16
CA MET A 186 -13.54 16.67 -5.83
C MET A 186 -12.33 16.26 -4.98
N HIS A 187 -11.97 14.98 -4.95
CA HIS A 187 -10.75 14.50 -4.30
C HIS A 187 -9.48 15.13 -4.92
N ALA A 188 -9.47 15.31 -6.24
CA ALA A 188 -8.36 15.96 -6.94
C ALA A 188 -8.18 17.45 -6.60
N GLN A 189 -9.14 18.06 -5.90
CA GLN A 189 -9.10 19.46 -5.45
C GLN A 189 -8.90 19.57 -3.93
N ASP A 190 -8.46 18.50 -3.25
CA ASP A 190 -8.26 18.42 -1.79
C ASP A 190 -9.50 18.81 -0.96
N ARG A 191 -10.70 18.63 -1.51
CA ARG A 191 -11.97 18.97 -0.84
C ARG A 191 -12.46 17.89 0.13
N THR A 192 -11.54 17.21 0.82
CA THR A 192 -11.86 16.09 1.73
C THR A 192 -12.68 16.53 2.95
N GLU A 193 -12.68 17.82 3.29
CA GLU A 193 -13.55 18.43 4.31
C GLU A 193 -15.05 18.17 4.10
N MET A 194 -15.49 17.89 2.87
CA MET A 194 -16.90 17.60 2.60
C MET A 194 -17.39 16.34 3.33
N TRP A 195 -16.50 15.38 3.59
CA TRP A 195 -16.81 14.19 4.37
C TRP A 195 -17.19 14.53 5.81
N MET A 196 -16.79 15.69 6.33
CA MET A 196 -17.10 16.11 7.70
C MET A 196 -18.44 16.82 7.85
N ARG A 197 -19.12 17.14 6.73
CA ARG A 197 -20.40 17.86 6.74
C ARG A 197 -21.57 16.91 6.99
N ARG A 198 -22.60 17.38 7.69
CA ARG A 198 -23.86 16.66 7.92
C ARG A 198 -25.08 17.52 7.54
N PRO A 199 -26.17 16.93 7.00
CA PRO A 199 -26.28 15.53 6.59
C PRO A 199 -25.29 15.18 5.48
N LEU A 200 -24.79 13.94 5.45
CA LEU A 200 -23.81 13.55 4.44
C LEU A 200 -24.48 13.58 3.05
N PRO A 201 -23.90 14.26 2.04
CA PRO A 201 -24.50 14.32 0.72
C PRO A 201 -24.75 12.93 0.13
N PRO A 202 -25.91 12.67 -0.51
CA PRO A 202 -26.22 11.35 -1.10
C PRO A 202 -25.15 10.84 -2.08
N ALA A 203 -24.50 11.74 -2.84
CA ALA A 203 -23.42 11.37 -3.75
C ALA A 203 -22.19 10.78 -3.02
N LEU A 204 -21.93 11.18 -1.78
CA LEU A 204 -20.84 10.62 -0.97
C LEU A 204 -21.22 9.26 -0.39
N LEU A 205 -22.48 9.08 0.03
CA LEU A 205 -23.00 7.77 0.46
C LEU A 205 -22.92 6.75 -0.68
N GLU A 206 -23.35 7.16 -1.88
CA GLU A 206 -23.29 6.33 -3.09
C GLU A 206 -21.84 5.99 -3.47
N TYR A 207 -20.92 6.94 -3.33
CA TYR A 207 -19.51 6.73 -3.62
C TYR A 207 -18.88 5.70 -2.66
N ALA A 208 -19.09 5.86 -1.35
CA ALA A 208 -18.54 4.95 -0.34
C ALA A 208 -19.12 3.52 -0.50
N ALA A 209 -20.41 3.40 -0.81
CA ALA A 209 -21.00 2.10 -1.15
C ALA A 209 -20.41 1.50 -2.44
N HIS A 210 -20.15 2.32 -3.45
CA HIS A 210 -19.58 1.88 -4.72
C HIS A 210 -18.17 1.30 -4.56
N ASP A 211 -17.34 1.87 -3.69
CA ASP A 211 -15.99 1.33 -3.44
C ASP A 211 -16.04 -0.09 -2.86
N ILE A 212 -16.97 -0.37 -1.94
CA ILE A 212 -17.24 -1.74 -1.48
C ILE A 212 -17.67 -2.67 -2.61
N GLU A 213 -18.52 -2.22 -3.53
CA GLU A 213 -18.89 -3.04 -4.70
C GLU A 213 -17.69 -3.34 -5.60
N LEU A 214 -16.80 -2.37 -5.81
CA LEU A 214 -15.59 -2.55 -6.61
C LEU A 214 -14.66 -3.57 -5.97
N ILE A 215 -14.45 -3.47 -4.64
CA ILE A 215 -13.69 -4.45 -3.87
C ILE A 215 -14.33 -5.85 -4.02
N ALA A 216 -15.66 -5.97 -3.87
CA ALA A 216 -16.38 -7.23 -4.05
C ALA A 216 -16.16 -7.84 -5.45
N LYS A 217 -16.26 -7.02 -6.49
CA LYS A 217 -16.10 -7.43 -7.90
C LYS A 217 -14.66 -7.90 -8.18
N VAL A 218 -13.66 -7.20 -7.64
CA VAL A 218 -12.24 -7.60 -7.74
C VAL A 218 -12.01 -8.90 -6.96
N PHE A 219 -12.53 -9.01 -5.75
CA PHE A 219 -12.42 -10.21 -4.93
C PHE A 219 -13.03 -11.43 -5.63
N ALA A 220 -14.26 -11.32 -6.12
CA ALA A 220 -14.94 -12.38 -6.86
C ALA A 220 -14.14 -12.81 -8.11
N ARG A 221 -13.46 -11.86 -8.78
CA ARG A 221 -12.57 -12.19 -9.89
C ARG A 221 -11.32 -12.95 -9.44
N PHE A 222 -10.75 -12.60 -8.29
CA PHE A 222 -9.59 -13.31 -7.74
C PHE A 222 -9.97 -14.72 -7.27
N GLN A 223 -11.14 -14.88 -6.64
CA GLN A 223 -11.70 -16.19 -6.30
C GLN A 223 -11.88 -17.08 -7.53
N LYS A 224 -12.45 -16.55 -8.63
CA LYS A 224 -12.58 -17.30 -9.90
C LYS A 224 -11.24 -17.73 -10.50
N LYS A 225 -10.15 -17.03 -10.13
CA LYS A 225 -8.79 -17.38 -10.55
C LYS A 225 -8.11 -18.37 -9.62
N GLY A 226 -8.75 -18.85 -8.54
CA GLY A 226 -8.27 -19.89 -7.62
C GLY A 226 -6.91 -19.60 -7.01
N GLN A 227 -5.86 -19.84 -7.79
CA GLN A 227 -4.44 -19.61 -7.52
C GLN A 227 -4.06 -18.22 -6.96
N TYR A 228 -4.96 -17.25 -7.05
CA TYR A 228 -4.77 -15.92 -6.48
C TYR A 228 -4.83 -15.95 -4.95
N LEU A 229 -5.56 -16.91 -4.38
CA LEU A 229 -5.87 -17.00 -2.95
C LEU A 229 -5.35 -18.31 -2.30
N ASP A 230 -4.59 -19.14 -3.02
CA ASP A 230 -4.08 -20.45 -2.53
C ASP A 230 -3.29 -20.37 -1.22
N HIS A 231 -2.61 -19.24 -0.95
CA HIS A 231 -1.82 -19.04 0.27
C HIS A 231 -2.41 -17.94 1.13
N LEU A 232 -3.69 -18.07 1.47
CA LEU A 232 -4.45 -17.04 2.18
C LEU A 232 -3.76 -16.53 3.45
N GLU A 233 -3.22 -17.41 4.29
CA GLU A 233 -2.57 -17.00 5.54
C GLU A 233 -1.28 -16.21 5.29
N ALA A 234 -0.44 -16.62 4.33
CA ALA A 234 0.72 -15.84 3.93
C ALA A 234 0.34 -14.46 3.34
N LEU A 235 -0.79 -14.38 2.62
CA LEU A 235 -1.32 -13.12 2.11
C LEU A 235 -1.80 -12.21 3.26
N LYS A 236 -2.45 -12.77 4.28
CA LYS A 236 -2.88 -12.04 5.47
C LYS A 236 -1.70 -11.55 6.31
N GLU A 237 -0.67 -12.36 6.51
CA GLU A 237 0.56 -11.94 7.19
C GLU A 237 1.24 -10.78 6.44
N MET A 238 1.27 -10.85 5.10
CA MET A 238 1.75 -9.76 4.26
C MET A 238 0.88 -8.51 4.39
N SER A 239 -0.45 -8.65 4.45
CA SER A 239 -1.36 -7.53 4.71
C SER A 239 -1.17 -6.92 6.09
N ALA A 240 -0.97 -7.72 7.13
CA ALA A 240 -0.69 -7.23 8.49
C ALA A 240 0.58 -6.36 8.52
N ARG A 241 1.69 -6.85 7.94
CA ARG A 241 2.91 -6.05 7.78
C ARG A 241 2.68 -4.76 7.00
N TYR A 242 1.80 -4.79 6.00
CA TYR A 242 1.48 -3.61 5.18
C TYR A 242 0.72 -2.55 5.97
N MET A 243 -0.24 -2.95 6.82
CA MET A 243 -1.00 -2.02 7.68
C MET A 243 -0.10 -1.29 8.68
N GLU A 244 0.96 -1.94 9.16
CA GLU A 244 1.88 -1.39 10.18
C GLU A 244 3.00 -0.49 9.61
N VAL A 245 3.05 -0.28 8.29
CA VAL A 245 4.13 0.48 7.63
C VAL A 245 4.25 1.91 8.16
N TYR A 246 3.13 2.51 8.57
CA TYR A 246 3.07 3.90 9.03
C TYR A 246 2.75 3.97 10.52
N PRO A 247 3.78 4.04 11.39
CA PRO A 247 3.58 4.20 12.83
C PRO A 247 3.05 5.59 13.21
N THR A 248 3.20 6.60 12.34
CA THR A 248 2.71 7.96 12.59
C THR A 248 2.17 8.64 11.33
N ARG A 249 1.27 9.61 11.52
CA ARG A 249 0.75 10.48 10.46
C ARG A 249 1.85 11.29 9.78
N GLU A 250 2.82 11.76 10.54
CA GLU A 250 3.96 12.54 10.06
C GLU A 250 4.82 11.70 9.10
N LEU A 251 5.07 10.44 9.44
CA LEU A 251 5.84 9.55 8.58
C LEU A 251 5.09 9.26 7.28
N ARG A 252 3.77 9.01 7.35
CA ARG A 252 2.95 8.80 6.15
C ARG A 252 2.92 10.06 5.27
N ALA A 253 2.74 11.25 5.86
CA ALA A 253 2.77 12.52 5.12
C ALA A 253 4.12 12.74 4.43
N LYS A 254 5.24 12.48 5.13
CA LYS A 254 6.58 12.49 4.55
C LYS A 254 6.69 11.51 3.38
N HIS A 255 6.17 10.29 3.51
CA HIS A 255 6.24 9.28 2.45
C HIS A 255 5.37 9.62 1.25
N ALA A 256 4.23 10.28 1.46
CA ALA A 256 3.40 10.81 0.38
C ALA A 256 4.14 11.90 -0.43
N GLN A 257 4.82 12.83 0.24
CA GLN A 257 5.64 13.86 -0.41
C GLN A 257 6.80 13.27 -1.22
N LEU A 258 7.35 12.15 -0.75
CA LEU A 258 8.42 11.41 -1.42
C LEU A 258 7.90 10.43 -2.49
N ASP A 259 6.60 10.46 -2.82
CA ASP A 259 5.96 9.56 -3.79
C ASP A 259 6.04 8.05 -3.41
N LEU A 260 6.43 7.72 -2.19
CA LEU A 260 6.64 6.35 -1.71
C LEU A 260 5.32 5.57 -1.59
N CYS A 261 4.20 6.26 -1.31
CA CYS A 261 2.87 5.66 -1.21
C CYS A 261 2.42 4.95 -2.50
N LYS A 262 3.07 5.25 -3.65
CA LYS A 262 2.81 4.62 -4.96
C LYS A 262 3.43 3.22 -5.09
N PHE A 263 4.20 2.78 -4.10
CA PHE A 263 4.92 1.51 -4.12
C PHE A 263 4.55 0.64 -2.93
N VAL A 264 4.70 -0.67 -3.10
CA VAL A 264 4.77 -1.57 -1.94
C VAL A 264 6.02 -1.20 -1.14
N PRO A 265 5.89 -0.88 0.15
CA PRO A 265 7.03 -0.65 1.02
C PRO A 265 7.95 -1.87 1.02
N LEU A 266 9.26 -1.63 0.87
CA LEU A 266 10.27 -2.68 0.95
C LEU A 266 10.06 -3.53 2.22
N GLU A 267 10.31 -4.83 2.08
CA GLU A 267 10.12 -5.89 3.09
C GLU A 267 8.67 -6.33 3.41
N VAL A 268 7.65 -5.71 2.82
CA VAL A 268 6.27 -6.17 3.02
C VAL A 268 6.03 -7.53 2.38
N LEU A 269 6.44 -7.69 1.11
CA LEU A 269 6.26 -8.94 0.36
C LEU A 269 7.19 -10.05 0.88
N THR A 270 8.44 -9.70 1.16
CA THR A 270 9.46 -10.62 1.67
C THR A 270 10.02 -10.02 2.95
N PRO A 271 9.63 -10.51 4.13
CA PRO A 271 10.15 -9.99 5.40
C PRO A 271 11.66 -10.22 5.51
N PRO A 272 12.37 -9.42 6.31
CA PRO A 272 13.78 -9.67 6.60
C PRO A 272 13.96 -11.01 7.34
N GLN A 273 15.16 -11.58 7.26
CA GLN A 273 15.52 -12.72 8.12
C GLN A 273 15.58 -12.27 9.58
N ASP A 274 15.22 -13.16 10.51
CA ASP A 274 15.31 -12.91 11.94
C ASP A 274 16.74 -12.54 12.35
N GLY A 275 16.89 -11.47 13.12
CA GLY A 275 18.19 -10.97 13.57
C GLY A 275 19.03 -10.27 12.49
N ALA A 276 18.50 -10.06 11.27
CA ALA A 276 19.20 -9.32 10.23
C ALA A 276 19.50 -7.87 10.68
N PRO A 277 20.74 -7.36 10.48
CA PRO A 277 21.09 -5.98 10.79
C PRO A 277 20.12 -4.99 10.15
N ARG A 278 19.78 -3.93 10.90
CA ARG A 278 18.78 -2.93 10.51
C ARG A 278 19.44 -1.56 10.36
N PHE A 279 19.06 -0.85 9.32
CA PHE A 279 19.62 0.44 8.97
C PHE A 279 18.51 1.43 8.65
N GLU A 280 18.63 2.65 9.17
CA GLU A 280 17.73 3.73 8.82
C GLU A 280 18.08 4.29 7.44
N CYS A 281 17.05 4.46 6.60
CA CYS A 281 17.16 5.22 5.36
C CYS A 281 17.14 6.72 5.65
N ALA A 282 18.22 7.42 5.33
CA ALA A 282 18.37 8.86 5.61
C ALA A 282 17.28 9.74 4.95
N ARG A 283 16.63 9.25 3.88
CA ARG A 283 15.54 9.99 3.20
C ARG A 283 14.18 9.68 3.77
N CYS A 284 13.73 8.43 3.75
CA CYS A 284 12.37 8.09 4.21
C CYS A 284 12.24 7.85 5.71
N GLY A 285 13.34 7.68 6.45
CA GLY A 285 13.33 7.36 7.88
C GLY A 285 12.86 5.93 8.20
N ARG A 286 12.68 5.06 7.19
CA ARG A 286 12.36 3.64 7.45
C ARG A 286 13.62 2.91 7.89
N VAL A 287 13.46 2.08 8.92
CA VAL A 287 14.48 1.15 9.38
C VAL A 287 14.30 -0.18 8.64
N LEU A 288 15.28 -0.60 7.84
CA LEU A 288 15.21 -1.72 6.89
C LEU A 288 16.47 -2.60 6.95
N SER A 289 16.39 -3.85 6.48
CA SER A 289 17.57 -4.72 6.37
C SER A 289 18.51 -4.27 5.26
N LEU A 290 19.74 -4.78 5.28
CA LEU A 290 20.77 -4.47 4.28
C LEU A 290 20.30 -4.70 2.83
N LEU A 291 19.45 -5.71 2.59
CA LEU A 291 18.91 -6.03 1.25
C LEU A 291 18.12 -4.87 0.62
N CYS A 292 17.65 -3.94 1.44
CA CYS A 292 16.93 -2.75 0.99
C CYS A 292 17.86 -1.62 0.53
N PHE A 293 19.18 -1.76 0.63
CA PHE A 293 20.17 -0.75 0.29
C PHE A 293 21.09 -1.26 -0.83
N SER A 294 21.64 -0.34 -1.63
CA SER A 294 22.73 -0.68 -2.54
C SER A 294 24.02 -0.89 -1.74
N THR A 295 24.78 -1.93 -2.07
CA THR A 295 26.06 -2.26 -1.41
C THR A 295 27.21 -2.24 -2.41
N ALA A 296 28.42 -1.95 -1.92
CA ALA A 296 29.65 -1.94 -2.72
C ALA A 296 30.86 -2.30 -1.85
N ALA A 297 31.88 -2.90 -2.47
CA ALA A 297 33.19 -3.07 -1.86
C ALA A 297 33.95 -1.73 -1.87
N ALA A 298 34.41 -1.25 -0.71
CA ALA A 298 35.29 -0.08 -0.68
C ALA A 298 36.58 -0.39 -1.45
N GLY A 299 36.88 0.43 -2.47
CA GLY A 299 38.09 0.29 -3.29
C GLY A 299 37.84 0.04 -4.78
N VAL A 300 36.61 -0.27 -5.20
CA VAL A 300 36.27 -0.31 -6.64
C VAL A 300 35.89 1.09 -7.10
N LYS A 301 36.80 1.78 -7.80
CA LYS A 301 36.47 3.03 -8.50
C LYS A 301 35.35 2.73 -9.50
N THR A 302 34.15 3.24 -9.26
CA THR A 302 33.11 3.31 -10.30
C THR A 302 33.65 4.19 -11.42
N ALA A 303 33.94 3.59 -12.56
CA ALA A 303 34.41 4.29 -13.74
C ALA A 303 33.28 5.18 -14.28
N GLU A 304 33.31 6.47 -13.94
CA GLU A 304 32.70 7.49 -14.77
C GLU A 304 33.55 7.68 -16.03
N SER A 305 32.85 7.79 -17.15
CA SER A 305 33.33 7.88 -18.53
C SER A 305 34.41 8.93 -18.78
N GLY A 306 35.45 8.56 -19.52
CA GLY A 306 36.41 9.47 -20.15
C GLY A 306 37.42 8.71 -21.02
N ASP A 307 37.44 9.04 -22.31
CA ASP A 307 38.28 8.46 -23.37
C ASP A 307 39.78 8.36 -23.05
N ALA A 308 40.40 7.26 -23.50
CA ALA A 308 41.49 7.24 -24.49
C ALA A 308 42.34 5.98 -24.33
N ALA A 309 42.48 5.26 -25.44
CA ALA A 309 43.38 4.12 -25.59
C ALA A 309 44.83 4.51 -25.25
N SER A 310 45.45 3.75 -24.35
CA SER A 310 46.90 3.64 -24.24
C SER A 310 47.22 2.28 -23.63
N SER A 311 47.78 1.44 -24.49
CA SER A 311 48.22 0.08 -24.24
C SER A 311 49.54 0.07 -23.47
N ALA A 312 49.50 -0.37 -22.21
CA ALA A 312 50.66 -0.93 -21.50
C ALA A 312 50.18 -1.89 -20.40
N LYS A 313 50.59 -3.15 -20.49
CA LYS A 313 50.38 -4.17 -19.44
C LYS A 313 51.38 -3.94 -18.30
N PRO A 314 50.97 -3.91 -17.01
CA PRO A 314 51.88 -4.17 -15.91
C PRO A 314 51.81 -5.64 -15.48
N GLU A 315 52.98 -6.22 -15.25
CA GLU A 315 53.21 -7.54 -14.67
C GLU A 315 52.69 -7.64 -13.21
N PRO A 316 52.33 -8.85 -12.72
CA PRO A 316 51.78 -9.00 -11.38
C PRO A 316 52.91 -9.02 -10.34
N GLN A 317 52.99 -7.98 -9.52
CA GLN A 317 53.70 -8.04 -8.24
C GLN A 317 52.76 -8.59 -7.17
N VAL A 318 53.10 -9.75 -6.65
CA VAL A 318 52.45 -10.41 -5.52
C VAL A 318 52.84 -9.67 -4.24
N GLY A 319 51.96 -8.81 -3.75
CA GLY A 319 52.01 -8.23 -2.42
C GLY A 319 50.91 -8.83 -1.56
N GLU A 320 51.28 -9.77 -0.69
CA GLU A 320 50.44 -10.27 0.40
C GLU A 320 50.26 -9.18 1.47
N GLN A 321 49.21 -8.38 1.34
CA GLN A 321 48.61 -7.66 2.45
C GLN A 321 47.10 -7.78 2.27
N GLY A 322 46.47 -8.59 3.13
CA GLY A 322 45.03 -8.79 3.13
C GLY A 322 44.32 -7.51 3.55
N ASP A 323 44.12 -6.60 2.59
CA ASP A 323 43.22 -5.47 2.74
C ASP A 323 41.83 -6.04 3.01
N ARG A 324 41.34 -5.85 4.24
CA ARG A 324 39.94 -6.12 4.56
C ARG A 324 39.12 -5.15 3.72
N VAL A 325 38.52 -5.66 2.66
CA VAL A 325 37.52 -4.94 1.87
C VAL A 325 36.42 -4.49 2.83
N VAL A 326 36.36 -3.20 3.09
CA VAL A 326 35.29 -2.61 3.91
C VAL A 326 34.04 -2.58 3.03
N GLU A 327 33.03 -3.39 3.34
CA GLU A 327 31.76 -3.29 2.63
C GLU A 327 31.04 -2.00 3.04
N GLN A 328 30.49 -1.32 2.05
CA GLN A 328 29.74 -0.08 2.23
C GLN A 328 28.30 -0.25 1.73
N ARG A 329 27.40 0.54 2.29
CA ARG A 329 26.02 0.70 1.81
C ARG A 329 25.73 2.16 1.52
N LEU A 330 24.77 2.41 0.64
CA LEU A 330 24.20 3.74 0.49
C LEU A 330 23.37 4.10 1.73
N THR A 331 23.34 5.37 2.13
CA THR A 331 22.47 5.86 3.23
C THR A 331 20.98 5.86 2.85
N LEU A 332 20.67 5.81 1.55
CA LEU A 332 19.32 5.72 1.02
C LEU A 332 18.94 4.27 0.70
N CYS A 333 17.72 3.86 1.06
CA CYS A 333 17.18 2.61 0.54
C CYS A 333 17.02 2.70 -0.98
N ARG A 334 17.08 1.55 -1.66
CA ARG A 334 17.07 1.43 -3.12
C ARG A 334 15.90 2.18 -3.78
N LEU A 335 14.70 2.10 -3.19
CA LEU A 335 13.54 2.84 -3.68
C LEU A 335 13.71 4.36 -3.55
N CYS A 336 14.16 4.84 -2.40
CA CYS A 336 14.44 6.26 -2.19
C CYS A 336 15.53 6.77 -3.14
N HIS A 337 16.57 5.99 -3.38
CA HIS A 337 17.62 6.33 -4.31
C HIS A 337 17.07 6.46 -5.75
N LEU A 338 16.29 5.48 -6.22
CA LEU A 338 15.68 5.53 -7.56
C LEU A 338 14.71 6.71 -7.74
N ILE A 339 13.89 7.02 -6.73
CA ILE A 339 12.99 8.18 -6.79
C ILE A 339 13.79 9.49 -6.83
N ALA A 340 14.86 9.61 -6.03
CA ALA A 340 15.70 10.81 -6.02
C ALA A 340 16.35 11.04 -7.39
N ARG A 341 16.91 9.98 -7.99
CA ARG A 341 17.48 10.01 -9.36
C ARG A 341 16.44 10.42 -10.39
N ARG A 342 15.23 9.84 -10.34
CA ARG A 342 14.11 10.17 -11.25
C ARG A 342 13.75 11.66 -11.21
N ASN A 343 13.76 12.22 -10.00
CA ASN A 343 13.40 13.61 -9.74
C ASN A 343 14.57 14.58 -9.96
N SER A 344 15.76 14.07 -10.32
CA SER A 344 16.98 14.87 -10.48
C SER A 344 17.34 15.65 -9.20
N GLU A 345 17.15 15.01 -8.04
CA GLU A 345 17.52 15.60 -6.74
C GLU A 345 19.04 15.59 -6.58
N GLU A 346 19.60 16.66 -5.99
CA GLU A 346 21.05 16.81 -5.78
C GLU A 346 21.63 15.80 -4.78
N VAL A 347 20.82 15.41 -3.78
CA VAL A 347 21.24 14.49 -2.72
C VAL A 347 20.83 13.05 -3.06
N LEU A 348 21.81 12.24 -3.51
CA LEU A 348 21.62 10.84 -3.86
C LEU A 348 22.06 9.85 -2.76
N GLY A 349 22.40 10.37 -1.58
CA GLY A 349 22.92 9.60 -0.46
C GLY A 349 24.44 9.52 -0.44
N GLU A 350 24.96 8.93 0.63
CA GLU A 350 26.38 8.77 0.89
C GLU A 350 26.68 7.29 1.08
N TRP A 351 27.89 6.87 0.67
CA TRP A 351 28.37 5.52 0.94
C TRP A 351 28.96 5.48 2.35
N VAL A 352 28.38 4.66 3.22
CA VAL A 352 28.80 4.50 4.61
C VAL A 352 29.20 3.06 4.89
N PRO A 353 30.17 2.79 5.79
CA PRO A 353 30.53 1.43 6.15
C PRO A 353 29.34 0.63 6.68
N ILE A 354 29.24 -0.65 6.29
CA ILE A 354 28.35 -1.62 6.92
C ILE A 354 28.99 -1.99 8.26
N SER A 355 28.82 -1.12 9.25
CA SER A 355 29.21 -1.40 10.64
C SER A 355 28.02 -1.98 11.41
N ALA A 356 28.32 -2.94 12.28
CA ALA A 356 27.36 -3.62 13.14
C ALA A 356 26.77 -2.68 14.20
#